data_AF-A0A7C7DH54-F1
#
_entry.id   AF-A0A7C7DH54-F1
#
_cell.length_a   1.000
_cell.length_b   1.000
_cell.length_c   1.000
_cell.angle_alpha   90.00
_cell.angle_beta   90.00
_cell.angle_gamma   90.00
#
_symmetry.space_group_name_H-M   'P 1'
#
loop_
_entity.id
_entity.type
_entity.pdbx_description
1 polymer ?
#
loop_
_entity_poly.entity_id
_entity_poly.type
_entity_poly.pdbx_seq_one_letter_code
_entity_poly.pdbx_strand_id
1 'polypeptide(L)'
;MRMNHHNTSLGPHGPQELPKKRAKVRKGSCIRLVVVDLDGTLLDASKVIRPDIKMMVRDMRKAQVRFTIATGRFHKSAVRYARELDLDTPIITSSGAQIIDASGWTLSDLRLSVSSAYKVIHEAEKTEGVLYGFFEGEALVNRPSTFTPRYSRSL
;
A
#
# COMPACT_ATOMS: atom_id res chain seq x y z
N MET A 1 22.71 53.59 -8.20
CA MET A 1 21.28 53.86 -7.93
C MET A 1 20.50 52.60 -8.28
N ARG A 2 20.01 51.92 -7.23
CA ARG A 2 18.97 50.88 -7.16
C ARG A 2 19.12 49.57 -7.96
N MET A 3 19.57 48.56 -7.21
CA MET A 3 19.17 47.16 -7.37
C MET A 3 17.64 47.02 -7.27
N ASN A 4 17.03 46.20 -8.12
CA ASN A 4 15.67 45.71 -7.90
C ASN A 4 15.70 44.20 -7.71
N HIS A 5 15.41 43.79 -6.49
CA HIS A 5 15.03 42.44 -6.12
C HIS A 5 13.72 42.06 -6.82
N HIS A 6 13.76 41.05 -7.68
CA HIS A 6 12.54 40.36 -8.08
C HIS A 6 12.22 39.27 -7.06
N ASN A 7 11.32 39.67 -6.16
CA ASN A 7 10.53 38.81 -5.30
C ASN A 7 9.50 38.09 -6.18
N THR A 8 9.76 36.83 -6.56
CA THR A 8 8.77 35.99 -7.22
C THR A 8 7.90 35.30 -6.17
N SER A 9 6.67 35.77 -6.12
CA SER A 9 5.56 35.31 -5.31
C SER A 9 5.34 33.80 -5.37
N LEU A 10 5.30 33.18 -4.19
CA LEU A 10 4.68 31.89 -3.92
C LEU A 10 3.26 31.87 -4.52
N GLY A 11 3.00 30.93 -5.42
CA GLY A 11 1.67 30.69 -5.99
C GLY A 11 0.65 30.21 -4.95
N PRO A 12 -0.67 30.32 -5.23
CA PRO A 12 -1.73 30.10 -4.26
C PRO A 12 -2.05 28.60 -4.16
N HIS A 13 -1.17 27.83 -3.52
CA HIS A 13 -1.47 26.46 -3.13
C HIS A 13 -1.37 26.31 -1.61
N GLY A 14 -2.29 27.00 -0.92
CA GLY A 14 -2.64 26.65 0.44
C GLY A 14 -3.24 25.23 0.50
N PRO A 15 -3.29 24.60 1.68
CA PRO A 15 -3.82 23.25 1.83
C PRO A 15 -5.23 23.17 1.26
N GLN A 16 -5.43 22.35 0.22
CA GLN A 16 -6.75 22.09 -0.34
C GLN A 16 -7.62 21.43 0.74
N GLU A 17 -8.70 22.11 1.15
CA GLU A 17 -9.71 21.51 2.01
C GLU A 17 -10.26 20.25 1.33
N LEU A 18 -10.17 19.12 2.03
CA LEU A 18 -10.83 17.88 1.64
C LEU A 18 -12.35 18.12 1.46
N PRO A 19 -12.99 17.62 0.39
CA PRO A 19 -14.41 17.82 0.18
C PRO A 19 -15.24 17.27 1.34
N LYS A 20 -15.95 18.16 2.05
CA LYS A 20 -16.84 17.88 3.21
C LYS A 20 -18.18 17.23 2.84
N LYS A 21 -18.22 16.34 1.84
CA LYS A 21 -19.42 15.53 1.56
C LYS A 21 -19.20 14.10 2.04
N ARG A 22 -19.44 13.88 3.34
CA ARG A 22 -19.60 12.51 3.88
C ARG A 22 -20.80 11.87 3.17
N ALA A 23 -20.59 10.73 2.53
CA ALA A 23 -21.68 9.90 2.04
C ALA A 23 -22.67 9.63 3.19
N LYS A 24 -23.98 9.82 2.94
CA LYS A 24 -25.04 9.49 3.91
C LYS A 24 -25.00 7.97 4.16
N VAL A 25 -24.39 7.56 5.26
CA VAL A 25 -24.47 6.17 5.74
C VAL A 25 -25.94 5.86 5.96
N ARG A 26 -26.47 4.84 5.28
CA ARG A 26 -27.89 4.47 5.36
C ARG A 26 -28.21 4.07 6.79
N LYS A 27 -29.27 4.63 7.37
CA LYS A 27 -29.78 4.25 8.70
C LYS A 27 -30.15 2.76 8.63
N GLY A 28 -29.34 1.89 9.23
CA GLY A 28 -29.47 0.43 9.17
C GLY A 28 -28.26 -0.34 8.63
N SER A 29 -27.28 0.32 7.99
CA SER A 29 -26.03 -0.34 7.60
C SER A 29 -25.00 -0.28 8.73
N CYS A 30 -24.95 -1.33 9.56
CA CYS A 30 -23.85 -1.52 10.50
C CYS A 30 -22.60 -1.95 9.72
N ILE A 31 -21.57 -1.10 9.70
CA ILE A 31 -20.27 -1.43 9.10
C ILE A 31 -19.65 -2.55 9.93
N ARG A 32 -19.41 -3.71 9.32
CA ARG A 32 -18.80 -4.89 9.99
C ARG A 32 -17.33 -5.11 9.65
N LEU A 33 -16.86 -4.46 8.58
CA LEU A 33 -15.49 -4.56 8.10
C LEU A 33 -15.09 -3.24 7.44
N VAL A 34 -13.92 -2.75 7.81
CA VAL A 34 -13.22 -1.67 7.13
C VAL A 34 -12.01 -2.27 6.43
N VAL A 35 -11.86 -1.97 5.14
CA VAL A 35 -10.72 -2.38 4.33
C VAL A 35 -10.05 -1.12 3.81
N VAL A 36 -8.75 -0.97 4.01
CA VAL A 36 -8.00 0.24 3.62
C VAL A 36 -6.75 -0.09 2.84
N ASP A 37 -6.40 0.80 1.91
CA ASP A 37 -5.06 0.78 1.32
C ASP A 37 -4.00 1.33 2.29
N LEU A 38 -2.74 1.05 2.00
CA LEU A 38 -1.58 1.52 2.75
C LEU A 38 -1.05 2.85 2.20
N ASP A 39 -0.37 2.82 1.06
CA ASP A 39 0.41 3.95 0.57
C ASP A 39 -0.46 5.12 0.12
N GLY A 40 -0.31 6.28 0.77
CA GLY A 40 -1.14 7.45 0.45
C GLY A 40 -2.55 7.38 1.05
N THR A 41 -2.85 6.36 1.85
CA THR A 41 -4.10 6.21 2.59
C THR A 41 -3.83 6.09 4.09
N LEU A 42 -3.31 4.95 4.54
CA LEU A 42 -3.01 4.70 5.95
C LEU A 42 -1.59 5.16 6.34
N LEU A 43 -0.67 5.13 5.39
CA LEU A 43 0.72 5.57 5.55
C LEU A 43 0.89 7.02 5.09
N ASP A 44 1.61 7.79 5.89
CA ASP A 44 2.07 9.12 5.50
C ASP A 44 3.22 9.07 4.48
N ALA A 45 3.72 10.25 4.08
CA ALA A 45 4.85 10.36 3.15
C ALA A 45 6.13 9.69 3.67
N SER A 46 6.28 9.59 4.99
CA SER A 46 7.39 8.93 5.69
C SER A 46 7.20 7.42 5.82
N LYS A 47 6.09 6.87 5.30
CA LYS A 47 5.71 5.45 5.41
C LYS A 47 5.46 5.00 6.84
N VAL A 48 4.99 5.92 7.69
CA VAL A 48 4.68 5.66 9.10
C VAL A 48 3.17 5.67 9.32
N ILE A 49 2.70 4.83 10.24
CA ILE A 49 1.32 4.86 10.73
C ILE A 49 1.23 5.89 11.86
N ARG A 50 0.40 6.92 11.66
CA ARG A 50 0.20 7.95 12.68
C ARG A 50 -0.46 7.37 13.95
N PRO A 51 -0.13 7.88 15.15
CA PRO A 51 -0.67 7.36 16.41
C PRO A 51 -2.21 7.40 16.52
N ASP A 52 -2.84 8.42 15.95
CA ASP A 52 -4.30 8.57 15.94
C ASP A 52 -4.99 7.48 15.12
N ILE A 53 -4.36 7.01 14.03
CA ILE A 53 -4.85 5.86 13.25
C ILE A 53 -4.79 4.58 14.07
N LYS A 54 -3.72 4.36 14.83
CA LYS A 54 -3.62 3.18 15.72
C LYS A 54 -4.72 3.17 16.77
N MET A 55 -5.00 4.33 17.37
CA MET A 55 -6.12 4.48 18.32
C MET A 55 -7.47 4.21 17.65
N MET A 56 -7.70 4.76 16.46
CA MET A 56 -8.92 4.55 15.69
C MET A 56 -9.14 3.06 15.39
N VAL A 57 -8.12 2.34 14.94
CA VAL A 57 -8.20 0.89 14.66
C VAL A 57 -8.56 0.12 15.93
N ARG A 58 -7.93 0.46 17.06
CA ARG A 58 -8.24 -0.16 18.37
C ARG A 58 -9.70 0.07 18.78
N ASP A 59 -10.23 1.28 18.61
CA ASP A 59 -11.59 1.60 18.99
C ASP A 59 -12.63 0.95 18.06
N MET A 60 -12.32 0.82 16.77
CA MET A 60 -13.12 0.01 15.83
C MET A 60 -13.22 -1.45 16.26
N ARG A 61 -12.08 -2.06 16.65
CA ARG A 61 -12.06 -3.46 17.14
C ARG A 61 -12.88 -3.63 18.40
N LYS A 62 -12.80 -2.71 19.37
CA LYS A 62 -13.66 -2.70 20.58
C LYS A 62 -15.15 -2.61 20.24
N ALA A 63 -15.50 -1.88 19.19
CA ALA A 63 -16.86 -1.79 18.66
C ALA A 63 -17.28 -2.99 17.78
N GLN A 64 -16.49 -4.07 17.78
CA GLN A 64 -16.72 -5.28 16.97
C GLN A 64 -16.74 -5.03 15.45
N VAL A 65 -16.11 -3.94 15.01
CA VAL A 65 -15.87 -3.66 13.60
C VAL A 65 -14.50 -4.21 13.24
N ARG A 66 -14.44 -5.17 12.31
CA ARG A 66 -13.17 -5.72 11.82
C ARG A 66 -12.44 -4.69 10.96
N PHE A 67 -11.12 -4.77 10.95
CA PHE A 67 -10.27 -3.87 10.18
C PHE A 67 -9.18 -4.67 9.47
N THR A 68 -9.01 -4.49 8.16
CA THR A 68 -7.92 -5.11 7.41
C THR A 68 -7.34 -4.16 6.35
N ILE A 69 -6.23 -4.57 5.74
CA ILE A 69 -5.54 -3.84 4.68
C ILE A 69 -5.70 -4.55 3.33
N ALA A 70 -5.78 -3.75 2.26
CA ALA A 70 -5.74 -4.20 0.88
C ALA A 70 -4.80 -3.31 0.07
N THR A 71 -3.69 -3.87 -0.40
CA THR A 71 -2.58 -3.07 -0.95
C THR A 71 -1.93 -3.71 -2.18
N GLY A 72 -1.34 -2.88 -3.03
CA GLY A 72 -0.48 -3.31 -4.14
C GLY A 72 0.87 -3.88 -3.69
N ARG A 73 1.27 -3.64 -2.44
CA ARG A 73 2.49 -4.20 -1.87
C ARG A 73 2.45 -5.72 -1.84
N PHE A 74 3.58 -6.37 -2.09
CA PHE A 74 3.74 -7.81 -1.82
C PHE A 74 3.70 -8.07 -0.31
N HIS A 75 3.30 -9.28 0.09
CA HIS A 75 2.99 -9.61 1.48
C HIS A 75 4.09 -9.26 2.49
N LYS A 76 5.33 -9.67 2.22
CA LYS A 76 6.47 -9.46 3.12
C LYS A 76 6.74 -7.97 3.44
N SER A 77 6.42 -7.04 2.53
CA SER A 77 6.52 -5.59 2.81
C SER A 77 5.28 -4.98 3.48
N ALA A 78 4.13 -5.66 3.44
CA ALA A 78 2.86 -5.20 4.00
C ALA A 78 2.63 -5.73 5.43
N VAL A 79 3.06 -6.97 5.70
CA VAL A 79 2.77 -7.69 6.95
C VAL A 79 3.26 -6.96 8.20
N ARG A 80 4.35 -6.19 8.10
CA ARG A 80 4.85 -5.37 9.21
C ARG A 80 3.84 -4.35 9.71
N TYR A 81 3.05 -3.76 8.81
CA TYR A 81 2.01 -2.77 9.18
C TYR A 81 0.78 -3.44 9.77
N ALA A 82 0.41 -4.63 9.27
CA ALA A 82 -0.64 -5.43 9.87
C ALA A 82 -0.30 -5.82 11.32
N ARG A 83 0.97 -6.19 11.58
CA ARG A 83 1.50 -6.45 12.93
C ARG A 83 1.51 -5.19 13.79
N GLU A 84 1.95 -4.06 13.24
CA GLU A 84 1.98 -2.77 13.95
C GLU A 84 0.58 -2.29 14.37
N LEU A 85 -0.45 -2.63 13.60
CA LEU A 85 -1.87 -2.36 13.89
C LEU A 85 -2.54 -3.45 14.73
N ASP A 86 -1.81 -4.52 15.09
CA ASP A 86 -2.34 -5.69 15.81
C ASP A 86 -3.57 -6.30 15.12
N LEU A 87 -3.50 -6.49 13.80
CA LEU A 87 -4.60 -7.06 13.02
C LEU A 87 -4.64 -8.58 13.16
N ASP A 88 -5.82 -9.11 13.46
CA ASP A 88 -6.14 -10.54 13.51
C ASP A 88 -6.85 -11.03 12.23
N THR A 89 -7.12 -10.13 11.30
CA THR A 89 -7.79 -10.41 10.02
C THR A 89 -6.80 -10.71 8.90
N PRO A 90 -7.21 -11.48 7.87
CA PRO A 90 -6.41 -11.67 6.67
C PRO A 90 -6.17 -10.39 5.89
N ILE A 91 -4.97 -10.24 5.34
CA ILE A 91 -4.55 -9.09 4.56
C ILE A 91 -4.51 -9.40 3.06
N ILE A 92 -4.91 -8.43 2.25
CA ILE A 92 -4.97 -8.53 0.80
C ILE A 92 -3.75 -7.79 0.22
N THR A 93 -2.95 -8.49 -0.58
CA THR A 93 -1.63 -8.04 -1.04
C THR A 93 -1.47 -8.32 -2.53
N SER A 94 -0.41 -7.77 -3.14
CA SER A 94 -0.13 -7.91 -4.57
C SER A 94 -1.34 -7.54 -5.44
N SER A 95 -2.02 -6.45 -5.09
CA SER A 95 -3.24 -5.98 -5.78
C SER A 95 -4.37 -7.00 -5.82
N GLY A 96 -4.48 -7.84 -4.78
CA GLY A 96 -5.50 -8.88 -4.67
C GLY A 96 -5.05 -10.26 -5.12
N ALA A 97 -3.84 -10.41 -5.67
CA ALA A 97 -3.32 -11.71 -6.07
C ALA A 97 -3.03 -12.64 -4.89
N GLN A 98 -2.77 -12.10 -3.69
CA GLN A 98 -2.47 -12.92 -2.52
C GLN A 98 -3.25 -12.47 -1.28
N ILE A 99 -3.89 -13.42 -0.60
CA ILE A 99 -4.59 -13.22 0.67
C ILE A 99 -4.02 -14.19 1.69
N ILE A 100 -3.46 -13.64 2.77
CA ILE A 100 -2.82 -14.42 3.84
C ILE A 100 -3.43 -13.99 5.17
N ASP A 101 -3.77 -14.97 6.01
CA ASP A 101 -4.31 -14.72 7.34
C ASP A 101 -3.24 -14.30 8.37
N ALA A 102 -3.68 -13.93 9.57
CA ALA A 102 -2.76 -13.49 10.63
C ALA A 102 -1.82 -14.60 11.14
N SER A 103 -2.15 -15.88 10.91
CA SER A 103 -1.28 -17.02 11.23
C SER A 103 -0.20 -17.26 10.17
N GLY A 104 -0.34 -16.64 8.99
CA GLY A 104 0.52 -16.88 7.83
C GLY A 104 -0.05 -17.91 6.85
N TRP A 105 -1.27 -18.41 7.06
CA TRP A 105 -1.91 -19.34 6.14
C TRP A 105 -2.41 -18.59 4.89
N THR A 106 -2.05 -19.10 3.72
CA THR A 106 -2.47 -18.56 2.43
C THR A 106 -3.89 -18.99 2.11
N LEU A 107 -4.83 -18.03 2.13
CA LEU A 107 -6.23 -18.24 1.75
C LEU A 107 -6.44 -18.18 0.23
N SER A 108 -5.62 -17.38 -0.47
CA SER A 108 -5.67 -17.25 -1.93
C SER A 108 -4.30 -16.87 -2.48
N ASP A 109 -3.92 -17.47 -3.60
CA ASP A 109 -2.68 -17.21 -4.33
C ASP A 109 -2.95 -17.33 -5.84
N LEU A 110 -3.14 -16.20 -6.51
CA LEU A 110 -3.37 -16.10 -7.95
C LEU A 110 -2.05 -15.74 -8.66
N ARG A 111 -1.41 -16.77 -9.20
CA ARG A 111 -0.15 -16.62 -9.93
C ARG A 111 -0.37 -16.44 -11.42
N LEU A 112 0.55 -15.74 -12.06
CA LEU A 112 0.67 -15.79 -13.52
C LEU A 112 1.01 -17.22 -13.95
N SER A 113 0.41 -17.67 -15.05
CA SER A 113 0.87 -18.90 -15.70
C SER A 113 2.30 -18.72 -16.19
N VAL A 114 3.05 -19.82 -16.29
CA VAL A 114 4.42 -19.83 -16.81
C VAL A 114 4.48 -19.17 -18.20
N SER A 115 3.49 -19.45 -19.06
CA SER A 115 3.41 -18.87 -20.41
C SER A 115 3.22 -17.34 -20.39
N SER A 116 2.39 -16.82 -19.49
CA SER A 116 2.20 -15.37 -19.34
C SER A 116 3.42 -14.70 -18.73
N ALA A 117 4.01 -15.31 -17.70
CA ALA A 117 5.24 -14.81 -17.08
C ALA A 117 6.38 -14.72 -18.11
N TYR A 118 6.57 -15.77 -18.92
CA TYR A 118 7.57 -15.79 -19.98
C TYR A 118 7.35 -14.67 -21.00
N LYS A 119 6.11 -14.46 -21.46
CA LYS A 119 5.77 -13.37 -22.38
C LYS A 119 6.12 -11.99 -21.80
N VAL A 120 5.76 -11.75 -20.53
CA VAL A 120 6.05 -10.48 -19.85
C VAL A 120 7.57 -10.26 -19.73
N ILE A 121 8.31 -11.28 -19.31
CA ILE A 121 9.77 -11.22 -19.20
C ILE A 121 10.40 -10.94 -20.57
N HIS A 122 10.00 -11.70 -21.59
CA HIS A 122 10.52 -11.57 -22.95
C HIS A 122 10.28 -10.19 -23.56
N GLU A 123 9.08 -9.61 -23.39
CA GLU A 123 8.82 -8.24 -23.86
C GLU A 123 9.59 -7.20 -23.05
N ALA A 124 9.74 -7.38 -21.73
CA ALA A 124 10.50 -6.46 -20.89
C ALA A 124 12.00 -6.44 -21.26
N GLU A 125 12.57 -7.58 -21.65
CA GLU A 125 13.96 -7.71 -22.10
C GLU A 125 14.28 -6.90 -23.36
N LYS A 126 13.28 -6.63 -24.21
CA LYS A 126 13.44 -5.78 -25.41
C LYS A 126 13.53 -4.29 -25.08
N THR A 127 13.30 -3.91 -23.83
CA THR A 127 13.32 -2.53 -23.36
C THR A 127 14.46 -2.31 -22.38
N GLU A 128 14.80 -1.06 -22.11
CA GLU A 128 15.70 -0.69 -21.00
C GLU A 128 15.00 -0.70 -19.62
N GLY A 129 13.69 -1.02 -19.58
CA GLY A 129 12.90 -1.10 -18.35
C GLY A 129 13.33 -2.20 -17.39
N VAL A 130 13.40 -1.88 -16.09
CA VAL A 130 13.69 -2.85 -15.04
C VAL A 130 12.41 -3.59 -14.68
N LEU A 131 12.41 -4.92 -14.84
CA LEU A 131 11.32 -5.77 -14.41
C LEU A 131 11.49 -6.11 -12.94
N TYR A 132 10.41 -5.96 -12.17
CA TYR A 132 10.29 -6.42 -10.79
C TYR A 132 9.28 -7.55 -10.72
N GLY A 133 9.77 -8.76 -10.44
CA GLY A 133 8.95 -9.95 -10.20
C GLY A 133 8.97 -10.34 -8.74
N PHE A 134 7.94 -11.06 -8.31
CA PHE A 134 7.92 -11.70 -6.99
C PHE A 134 7.65 -13.19 -7.17
N PHE A 135 8.51 -14.02 -6.60
CA PHE A 135 8.40 -15.47 -6.68
C PHE A 135 8.79 -16.07 -5.33
N GLU A 136 7.90 -16.86 -4.73
CA GLU A 136 8.14 -17.57 -3.47
C GLU A 136 8.67 -16.68 -2.33
N GLY A 137 8.12 -15.46 -2.22
CA GLY A 137 8.50 -14.52 -1.16
C GLY A 137 9.78 -13.72 -1.44
N GLU A 138 10.41 -13.95 -2.58
CA GLU A 138 11.60 -13.23 -3.03
C GLU A 138 11.29 -12.24 -4.15
N ALA A 139 12.00 -11.11 -4.13
CA ALA A 139 11.93 -10.12 -5.19
C ALA A 139 13.01 -10.42 -6.24
N LEU A 140 12.59 -10.61 -7.48
CA LEU A 140 13.45 -10.87 -8.63
C LEU A 140 13.52 -9.64 -9.52
N VAL A 141 14.71 -9.38 -10.05
CA VAL A 141 14.94 -8.34 -11.06
C VAL A 141 15.66 -8.92 -12.26
N ASN A 142 15.30 -8.47 -13.46
CA ASN A 142 15.99 -8.89 -14.68
C ASN A 142 17.33 -8.17 -14.88
N ARG A 143 17.57 -7.06 -14.16
CA ARG A 143 18.83 -6.30 -14.20
C ARG A 143 19.02 -5.46 -12.93
N PRO A 144 20.27 -5.10 -12.59
CA PRO A 144 20.55 -4.18 -11.51
C PRO A 144 19.90 -2.82 -11.74
N SER A 145 19.43 -2.18 -10.68
CA SER A 145 18.97 -0.79 -10.74
C SER A 145 19.23 -0.06 -9.43
N THR A 146 19.21 1.27 -9.48
CA THR A 146 19.31 2.13 -8.29
C THR A 146 18.14 1.94 -7.31
N PHE A 147 17.03 1.35 -7.77
CA PHE A 147 15.86 1.06 -6.95
C PHE A 147 15.91 -0.34 -6.30
N THR A 148 16.77 -1.25 -6.77
CA THR A 148 16.90 -2.62 -6.25
C THR A 148 17.20 -2.66 -4.74
N PRO A 149 18.09 -1.82 -4.17
CA PRO A 149 18.31 -1.76 -2.73
C PRO A 149 17.09 -1.32 -1.92
N ARG A 150 16.18 -0.56 -2.53
CA ARG A 150 14.98 -0.02 -1.87
C ARG A 150 13.91 -1.09 -1.67
N TYR A 151 13.82 -2.01 -2.62
CA TYR A 151 12.92 -3.16 -2.55
C TYR A 151 13.53 -4.31 -1.74
N SER A 152 14.85 -4.52 -1.80
CA SER A 152 15.50 -5.54 -0.96
C SER A 152 15.54 -5.21 0.53
N ARG A 153 15.59 -3.91 0.90
CA ARG A 153 15.48 -3.45 2.31
C ARG A 153 14.05 -3.31 2.81
N SER A 154 13.07 -3.43 1.92
CA SER A 154 11.63 -3.45 2.28
C SER A 154 11.07 -4.87 2.35
N LEU A 155 11.92 -5.88 2.06
CA LEU A 155 11.74 -7.29 2.38
C LEU A 155 12.09 -7.54 3.86
#